data_AF-A0A2N1VCL1-F1
#
_entry.id   AF-A0A2N1VCL1-F1
#
_cell.length_a   1.000
_cell.length_b   1.000
_cell.length_c   1.000
_cell.angle_alpha   90.00
_cell.angle_beta   90.00
_cell.angle_gamma   90.00
#
_symmetry.space_group_name_H-M   'P 1'
#
loop_
_entity.id
_entity.type
_entity.pdbx_description
1 polymer ?
#
loop_
_entity_poly.entity_id
_entity_poly.type
_entity_poly.pdbx_seq_one_letter_code
_entity_poly.pdbx_strand_id
1 'polypeptide(L)'
;MNNMKLKLGQIGKTLDNISEKMDLMNFETFDTVFPQMVSGVKDVKRLINELVEEFGLESLLKFEPDLLTRAKQIERKFDNIVEIFTREEKKLQKELFSFAGEKKIINYLRY
;
A
#
# COMPACT_ATOMS: atom_id res chain seq x y z
N MET A 1 -28.78 11.44 -1.98
CA MET A 1 -27.69 12.41 -1.66
C MET A 1 -26.97 12.13 -0.35
N ASN A 2 -27.65 11.72 0.74
CA ASN A 2 -26.99 11.48 2.04
C ASN A 2 -25.97 10.30 2.00
N ASN A 3 -26.28 9.22 1.28
CA ASN A 3 -25.41 8.04 1.21
C ASN A 3 -24.08 8.32 0.46
N MET A 4 -24.15 9.06 -0.66
CA MET A 4 -22.98 9.44 -1.45
C MET A 4 -22.00 10.29 -0.62
N LYS A 5 -22.48 11.33 0.07
CA LYS A 5 -21.64 12.17 0.94
C LYS A 5 -21.03 11.37 2.10
N LEU A 6 -21.77 10.42 2.67
CA LEU A 6 -21.24 9.55 3.73
C LEU A 6 -20.10 8.65 3.22
N LYS A 7 -20.28 7.98 2.07
CA LYS A 7 -19.24 7.13 1.47
C LYS A 7 -18.02 7.94 1.04
N LEU A 8 -18.21 9.13 0.45
CA LEU A 8 -17.11 10.04 0.10
C LEU A 8 -16.34 10.51 1.34
N GLY A 9 -17.05 10.85 2.42
CA GLY A 9 -16.43 11.19 3.71
C GLY A 9 -15.66 10.03 4.34
N GLN A 10 -16.17 8.80 4.21
CA GLN A 10 -15.46 7.59 4.62
C GLN A 10 -14.19 7.37 3.80
N ILE A 11 -14.26 7.52 2.47
CA ILE A 11 -13.08 7.46 1.60
C ILE A 11 -12.04 8.49 2.06
N GLY A 12 -12.45 9.75 2.30
CA GLY A 12 -11.55 10.80 2.77
C GLY A 12 -10.80 10.41 4.04
N LYS A 13 -11.54 9.97 5.08
CA LYS A 13 -10.94 9.51 6.35
C LYS A 13 -10.01 8.32 6.17
N THR A 14 -10.38 7.37 5.32
CA THR A 14 -9.54 6.20 5.05
C THR A 14 -8.26 6.62 4.33
N LEU A 15 -8.34 7.56 3.38
CA LEU A 15 -7.17 8.11 2.69
C LEU A 15 -6.24 8.89 3.64
N ASP A 16 -6.80 9.68 4.57
CA ASP A 16 -6.01 10.36 5.61
C ASP A 16 -5.24 9.35 6.47
N ASN A 17 -5.94 8.33 6.98
CA ASN A 17 -5.35 7.27 7.79
C ASN A 17 -4.28 6.47 7.03
N ILE A 18 -4.51 6.16 5.75
CA ILE A 18 -3.49 5.51 4.91
C ILE A 18 -2.26 6.41 4.78
N SER A 19 -2.46 7.71 4.54
CA SER A 19 -1.35 8.66 4.39
C SER A 19 -0.50 8.75 5.67
N GLU A 20 -1.14 8.88 6.84
CA GLU A 20 -0.43 8.89 8.13
C GLU A 20 0.35 7.60 8.36
N LYS A 21 -0.24 6.45 8.02
CA LYS A 21 0.42 5.14 8.13
C LYS A 21 1.62 5.01 7.20
N MET A 22 1.55 5.57 5.99
CA MET A 22 2.69 5.60 5.08
C MET A 22 3.86 6.38 5.68
N ASP A 23 3.58 7.50 6.35
CA ASP A 23 4.62 8.33 6.97
C ASP A 23 5.27 7.65 8.20
N LEU A 24 4.56 6.73 8.85
CA LEU A 24 5.04 5.94 9.99
C LEU A 24 5.74 4.63 9.58
N MET A 25 5.78 4.31 8.28
CA MET A 25 6.30 3.04 7.79
C MET A 25 7.83 3.01 7.81
N ASN A 26 8.37 2.07 8.57
CA ASN A 26 9.79 1.72 8.59
C ASN A 26 9.94 0.20 8.79
N PHE A 27 11.17 -0.31 8.84
CA PHE A 27 11.44 -1.74 9.01
C PHE A 27 10.81 -2.34 10.28
N GLU A 28 10.78 -1.61 11.39
CA GLU A 28 10.26 -2.10 12.67
C GLU A 28 8.72 -2.11 12.69
N THR A 29 8.10 -1.16 11.99
CA THR A 29 6.64 -1.01 11.95
C THR A 29 6.00 -1.72 10.77
N PHE A 30 6.79 -2.18 9.78
CA PHE A 30 6.31 -2.74 8.52
C PHE A 30 5.26 -3.83 8.71
N ASP A 31 5.55 -4.85 9.51
CA ASP A 31 4.67 -6.01 9.71
C ASP A 31 3.31 -5.65 10.31
N THR A 32 3.23 -4.53 11.03
CA THR A 32 2.00 -4.06 11.66
C THR A 32 1.24 -3.04 10.81
N VAL A 33 1.97 -2.14 10.16
CA VAL A 33 1.40 -1.00 9.42
C VAL A 33 1.01 -1.42 8.00
N PHE A 34 1.83 -2.24 7.34
CA PHE A 34 1.62 -2.64 5.96
C PHE A 34 0.29 -3.38 5.72
N PRO A 35 -0.09 -4.39 6.53
CA PRO A 35 -1.40 -5.04 6.36
C PRO A 35 -2.58 -4.08 6.53
N GLN A 36 -2.45 -3.11 7.44
CA GLN A 36 -3.49 -2.12 7.68
C GLN A 36 -3.65 -1.16 6.49
N MET A 37 -2.54 -0.75 5.86
CA MET A 37 -2.60 0.04 4.63
C MET A 37 -3.23 -0.74 3.47
N VAL A 38 -2.85 -2.02 3.30
CA VAL A 38 -3.45 -2.90 2.28
C VAL A 38 -4.97 -2.98 2.47
N SER A 39 -5.44 -3.16 3.71
CA SER A 39 -6.86 -3.18 4.02
C SER A 39 -7.53 -1.85 3.65
N GLY A 40 -6.95 -0.71 4.06
CA GLY A 40 -7.48 0.60 3.75
C GLY A 40 -7.58 0.87 2.24
N VAL A 41 -6.56 0.50 1.46
CA VAL A 41 -6.57 0.65 0.00
C VAL A 41 -7.66 -0.21 -0.64
N LYS A 42 -7.85 -1.45 -0.16
CA LYS A 42 -8.96 -2.32 -0.61
C LYS A 42 -10.31 -1.72 -0.30
N ASP A 43 -10.49 -1.15 0.89
CA ASP A 43 -11.73 -0.49 1.29
C ASP A 43 -12.03 0.74 0.43
N VAL A 44 -11.03 1.57 0.13
CA VAL A 44 -11.19 2.71 -0.78
C VAL A 44 -11.62 2.24 -2.17
N LYS A 45 -10.95 1.22 -2.74
CA LYS A 45 -11.31 0.67 -4.05
C LYS A 45 -12.74 0.14 -4.06
N ARG A 46 -13.13 -0.58 -3.01
CA ARG A 46 -14.50 -1.09 -2.85
C ARG A 46 -15.53 0.05 -2.81
N LEU A 47 -15.31 1.06 -1.97
CA LEU A 47 -16.23 2.20 -1.84
C LEU A 47 -16.34 3.02 -3.13
N ILE A 48 -15.23 3.19 -3.87
CA ILE A 48 -15.25 3.84 -5.18
C ILE A 48 -16.07 3.02 -6.17
N ASN A 49 -15.86 1.70 -6.24
CA ASN A 49 -16.63 0.83 -7.14
C ASN A 49 -18.13 0.85 -6.83
N GLU A 50 -18.50 0.76 -5.55
CA GLU A 50 -19.91 0.88 -5.12
C GLU A 50 -20.52 2.23 -5.55
N LEU A 51 -19.77 3.33 -5.40
CA LEU A 51 -20.23 4.65 -5.82
C LEU A 51 -20.36 4.75 -7.35
N VAL A 52 -19.43 4.16 -8.10
CA VAL A 52 -19.47 4.13 -9.57
C VAL A 52 -20.66 3.30 -10.05
N GLU A 53 -20.96 2.17 -9.42
CA GLU A 53 -22.13 1.35 -9.72
C GLU A 53 -23.45 2.08 -9.41
N GLU A 54 -23.51 2.81 -8.28
CA GLU A 54 -24.73 3.53 -7.87
C GLU A 54 -25.00 4.82 -8.67
N PHE A 55 -23.95 5.58 -9.03
CA PHE A 55 -24.10 6.95 -9.55
C PHE A 55 -23.46 7.19 -10.92
N GLY A 56 -22.66 6.25 -11.41
CA GLY A 56 -21.86 6.41 -12.63
C GLY A 56 -20.60 7.23 -12.41
N LEU A 57 -19.54 6.88 -13.16
CA LEU A 57 -18.22 7.50 -13.04
C LEU A 57 -18.23 9.02 -13.33
N GLU A 58 -19.02 9.46 -14.31
CA GLU A 58 -19.12 10.88 -14.68
C GLU A 58 -19.69 11.75 -13.56
N SER A 59 -20.67 11.24 -12.82
CA SER A 59 -21.27 11.95 -11.68
C SER A 59 -20.26 12.12 -10.55
N LEU A 60 -19.46 11.10 -10.28
CA LEU A 60 -18.39 11.14 -9.27
C LEU A 60 -17.31 12.16 -9.61
N LEU A 61 -16.84 12.16 -10.86
CA LEU A 61 -15.80 13.09 -11.32
C LEU A 61 -16.25 14.55 -11.23
N LYS A 62 -17.54 14.83 -11.41
CA LYS A 62 -18.10 16.17 -11.26
C LYS A 62 -18.28 16.60 -9.80
N PHE A 63 -18.45 15.65 -8.89
CA PHE A 63 -18.79 15.94 -7.50
C PHE A 63 -17.57 16.09 -6.60
N GLU A 64 -16.56 15.22 -6.75
CA GLU A 64 -15.35 15.19 -5.91
C GLU A 64 -14.10 14.75 -6.72
N PRO A 65 -13.63 15.57 -7.68
CA PRO A 65 -12.45 15.25 -8.49
C PRO A 65 -11.15 15.19 -7.68
N ASP A 66 -11.04 16.01 -6.62
CA ASP A 66 -9.86 16.08 -5.77
C ASP A 66 -9.67 14.80 -4.96
N LEU A 67 -10.76 14.22 -4.45
CA LEU A 67 -10.72 12.97 -3.71
C LEU A 67 -10.22 11.80 -4.56
N LEU A 68 -10.68 11.71 -5.81
CA LEU A 68 -10.22 10.69 -6.76
C LEU A 68 -8.76 10.88 -7.16
N THR A 69 -8.34 12.13 -7.32
CA THR A 69 -6.94 12.47 -7.60
C THR A 69 -6.05 12.06 -6.44
N ARG A 70 -6.47 12.36 -5.20
CA ARG A 70 -5.76 11.98 -3.99
C ARG A 70 -5.69 10.46 -3.81
N ALA A 71 -6.77 9.74 -4.10
CA ALA A 71 -6.79 8.27 -4.09
C ALA A 71 -5.74 7.69 -5.05
N LYS A 72 -5.65 8.22 -6.28
CA LYS A 72 -4.62 7.81 -7.26
C LYS A 72 -3.21 8.12 -6.81
N GLN A 73 -2.99 9.26 -6.16
CA GLN A 73 -1.66 9.61 -5.64
C GLN A 73 -1.24 8.66 -4.51
N ILE A 74 -2.16 8.32 -3.60
CA ILE A 74 -1.93 7.35 -2.53
C ILE A 74 -1.66 5.96 -3.11
N GLU A 75 -2.41 5.53 -4.12
CA GLU A 75 -2.17 4.26 -4.80
C GLU A 75 -0.77 4.20 -5.41
N ARG A 76 -0.32 5.27 -6.10
CA ARG A 76 1.05 5.33 -6.64
C ARG A 76 2.11 5.28 -5.55
N LYS A 77 1.92 5.99 -4.43
CA LYS A 77 2.85 5.93 -3.30
C LYS A 77 2.90 4.52 -2.71
N PHE A 78 1.75 3.87 -2.56
CA PHE A 78 1.64 2.50 -2.09
C PHE A 78 2.43 1.53 -2.99
N ASP A 79 2.23 1.60 -4.30
CA ASP A 79 2.91 0.73 -5.27
C ASP A 79 4.45 0.94 -5.22
N ASN A 80 4.89 2.19 -5.10
CA ASN A 80 6.32 2.49 -4.96
C ASN A 80 6.92 1.88 -3.68
N ILE A 81 6.21 1.96 -2.56
CA ILE A 81 6.63 1.34 -1.29
C ILE A 81 6.78 -0.17 -1.48
N VAL A 82 5.76 -0.83 -2.05
CA VAL A 82 5.79 -2.28 -2.32
C VAL A 82 6.98 -2.64 -3.20
N GLU A 83 7.25 -1.84 -4.23
CA GLU A 83 8.39 -2.08 -5.13
C GLU A 83 9.73 -1.97 -4.40
N ILE A 84 9.91 -0.95 -3.56
CA ILE A 84 11.14 -0.75 -2.76
C ILE A 84 11.37 -1.96 -1.85
N PHE A 85 10.38 -2.33 -1.04
CA PHE A 85 10.51 -3.45 -0.11
C PHE A 85 10.74 -4.78 -0.84
N THR A 86 10.11 -5.00 -2.00
CA THR A 86 10.34 -6.20 -2.83
C THR A 86 11.79 -6.25 -3.36
N ARG A 87 12.37 -5.10 -3.73
CA ARG A 87 13.76 -5.03 -4.18
C ARG A 87 14.73 -5.30 -3.03
N GLU A 88 14.46 -4.78 -1.85
CA GLU A 88 15.27 -5.02 -0.65
C GLU A 88 15.20 -6.49 -0.20
N GLU A 89 14.03 -7.10 -0.22
CA GLU A 89 13.87 -8.54 0.05
C GLU A 89 14.74 -9.37 -0.89
N LYS A 90 14.70 -9.10 -2.19
CA LYS A 90 15.54 -9.82 -3.18
C LYS A 90 17.03 -9.61 -2.95
N LYS A 91 17.44 -8.43 -2.47
CA LYS A 91 18.84 -8.13 -2.13
C LYS A 91 19.27 -8.95 -0.91
N LEU A 92 18.47 -8.93 0.16
CA LEU A 92 18.73 -9.70 1.38
C LEU A 92 18.77 -11.21 1.11
N GLN A 93 17.86 -11.73 0.28
CA GLN A 93 17.87 -13.14 -0.12
C GLN A 93 19.18 -13.52 -0.85
N LYS A 94 19.69 -12.66 -1.73
CA LYS A 94 20.99 -12.88 -2.39
C LYS A 94 22.15 -12.86 -1.40
N GLU A 95 22.18 -11.91 -0.48
CA GLU A 95 23.22 -11.80 0.54
C GLU A 95 23.21 -13.02 1.48
N LEU A 96 22.03 -13.47 1.92
CA LEU A 96 21.86 -14.69 2.70
C LEU A 96 22.38 -15.93 1.97
N PHE A 97 22.06 -16.05 0.67
CA PHE A 97 22.52 -17.17 -0.14
C PHE A 97 24.05 -17.19 -0.29
N SER A 98 24.65 -16.03 -0.56
CA SER A 98 26.11 -15.87 -0.62
C SER A 98 26.77 -16.24 0.70
N PHE A 99 26.25 -15.73 1.83
CA PHE A 99 26.78 -16.03 3.17
C PHE A 99 26.65 -17.51 3.53
N ALA A 100 25.54 -18.16 3.18
CA ALA A 100 25.37 -19.60 3.36
C ALA A 100 26.37 -20.41 2.50
N GLY A 101 26.65 -19.94 1.27
CA GLY A 101 27.69 -20.49 0.40
C GLY A 101 29.09 -20.36 1.01
N GLU A 102 29.45 -19.18 1.51
CA GLU A 102 30.73 -18.94 2.19
C GLU A 102 30.90 -19.83 3.43
N LYS A 103 29.86 -19.96 4.26
CA LYS A 103 29.87 -20.90 5.40
C LYS A 103 30.12 -22.35 4.99
N LYS A 104 29.52 -22.80 3.87
CA LYS A 104 29.79 -24.14 3.33
C LYS A 104 31.26 -24.27 2.93
N ILE A 105 31.81 -23.31 2.19
CA ILE A 105 33.22 -23.32 1.76
C ILE A 105 34.17 -23.35 2.96
N ILE A 106 33.92 -22.53 3.99
CA ILE A 106 34.73 -22.50 5.23
C ILE A 106 34.68 -23.85 5.95
N ASN A 107 33.51 -24.50 6.01
CA ASN A 107 33.41 -25.84 6.60
C ASN A 107 34.19 -26.88 5.78
N TYR A 108 34.19 -26.80 4.45
CA TYR A 108 34.99 -27.69 3.59
C TYR A 108 36.51 -27.44 3.69
N LEU A 109 36.95 -26.21 3.98
CA LEU A 109 38.38 -25.88 4.16
C LEU A 109 38.94 -26.23 5.54
N ARG A 110 38.07 -26.53 6.52
CA ARG A 110 38.48 -26.95 7.88
C ARG A 110 38.69 -28.46 8.02
N TYR A 111 38.28 -29.25 7.03
CA TYR A 111 38.54 -30.68 6.90
C TYR A 111 39.59 -30.93 5.82
#